data_AF-A0A1V4LYG7-F1
#
_entry.id   AF-A0A1V4LYG7-F1
#
_cell.length_a   1.000
_cell.length_b   1.000
_cell.length_c   1.000
_cell.angle_alpha   90.00
_cell.angle_beta   90.00
_cell.angle_gamma   90.00
#
_symmetry.space_group_name_H-M   'P 1'
#
loop_
_entity.id
_entity.type
_entity.pdbx_description
1 polymer ?
#
loop_
_entity_poly.entity_id
_entity_poly.type
_entity_poly.pdbx_seq_one_letter_code
_entity_poly.pdbx_strand_id
1 'polypeptide(L)'
;MKFSFVENSHPSRRRVLRDALTLALAASPLASLAKAAAEPEAADTNAEDVTFAAGPRPLVQYPQKRPLTLVTTRPPHLETPFALFNDGPITPNDAFFVRYHLANFPTSIDPDSYRLTIKGAVDTPL
;
A
#
# COMPACT_ATOMS: atom_id res chain seq x y z
N MET A 1 -24.36 -42.82 51.75
CA MET A 1 -23.96 -42.05 50.55
C MET A 1 -22.64 -42.60 50.04
N LYS A 2 -22.64 -43.23 48.85
CA LYS A 2 -21.43 -43.79 48.22
C LYS A 2 -20.79 -42.70 47.35
N PHE A 3 -19.52 -42.40 47.60
CA PHE A 3 -18.69 -41.60 46.71
C PHE A 3 -18.19 -42.51 45.58
N SER A 4 -18.35 -42.07 44.32
CA SER A 4 -17.83 -42.75 43.14
C SER A 4 -16.58 -42.03 42.65
N PHE A 5 -15.48 -42.76 42.53
CA PHE A 5 -14.19 -42.24 42.05
C PHE A 5 -14.18 -42.04 40.54
N VAL A 6 -13.39 -41.04 40.11
CA VAL A 6 -13.15 -40.63 38.72
C VAL A 6 -12.67 -41.80 37.86
N GLU A 7 -13.29 -41.94 36.69
CA GLU A 7 -12.99 -42.97 35.70
C GLU A 7 -11.64 -42.69 35.03
N ASN A 8 -10.66 -43.55 35.28
CA ASN A 8 -9.33 -43.48 34.66
C ASN A 8 -9.41 -44.02 33.23
N SER A 9 -9.79 -43.17 32.28
CA SER A 9 -9.89 -43.54 30.86
C SER A 9 -8.49 -43.69 30.25
N HIS A 10 -8.06 -44.93 30.02
CA HIS A 10 -6.82 -45.22 29.31
C HIS A 10 -6.91 -44.67 27.87
N PRO A 11 -5.91 -43.89 27.41
CA PRO A 11 -5.94 -43.34 26.06
C PRO A 11 -5.89 -44.47 25.04
N SER A 12 -6.88 -44.51 24.16
CA SER A 12 -6.93 -45.46 23.04
C SER A 12 -5.66 -45.35 22.20
N ARG A 13 -5.08 -46.48 21.78
CA ARG A 13 -3.90 -46.54 20.89
C ARG A 13 -4.07 -45.67 19.64
N ARG A 14 -5.30 -45.57 19.13
CA ARG A 14 -5.67 -44.73 17.98
C ARG A 14 -5.57 -43.23 18.28
N ARG A 15 -5.82 -42.82 19.53
CA ARG A 15 -5.65 -41.44 19.99
C ARG A 15 -4.17 -41.11 20.13
N VAL A 16 -3.39 -42.00 20.74
CA VAL A 16 -1.93 -41.84 20.86
C VAL A 16 -1.26 -41.73 19.48
N LEU A 17 -1.64 -42.56 18.51
CA LEU A 17 -1.08 -42.50 17.16
C LEU A 17 -1.46 -41.20 16.42
N ARG A 18 -2.69 -40.70 16.63
CA ARG A 18 -3.11 -39.42 16.04
C ARG A 18 -2.35 -38.26 16.65
N ASP A 19 -2.23 -38.23 17.96
CA ASP A 19 -1.57 -37.14 18.69
C ASP A 19 -0.06 -37.14 18.38
N ALA A 20 0.56 -38.32 18.20
CA ALA A 20 1.95 -38.41 17.76
C ALA A 20 2.15 -37.92 16.32
N LEU A 21 1.22 -38.24 15.41
CA LEU A 21 1.28 -37.81 14.01
C LEU A 21 1.09 -36.29 13.89
N THR A 22 0.17 -35.69 14.65
CA THR A 22 -0.03 -34.23 14.66
C THR A 22 1.18 -33.51 15.23
N LEU A 23 1.81 -34.04 16.30
CA LEU A 23 3.05 -33.49 16.84
C LEU A 23 4.20 -33.57 15.84
N ALA A 24 4.34 -34.70 15.13
CA ALA A 24 5.37 -34.89 14.12
C ALA A 24 5.18 -33.96 12.92
N LEU A 25 3.95 -33.75 12.47
CA LEU A 25 3.63 -32.77 11.43
C LEU A 25 3.92 -31.34 11.88
N ALA A 26 3.50 -30.96 13.09
CA ALA A 26 3.71 -29.62 13.64
C ALA A 26 5.19 -29.28 13.90
N ALA A 27 6.01 -30.28 14.23
CA ALA A 27 7.45 -30.13 14.45
C ALA A 27 8.29 -30.34 13.17
N SER A 28 7.67 -30.67 12.05
CA SER A 28 8.37 -30.89 10.78
C SER A 28 8.71 -29.57 10.07
N PRO A 29 9.75 -29.55 9.22
CA PRO A 29 10.02 -28.40 8.35
C PRO A 29 8.84 -28.10 7.39
N LEU A 30 7.96 -29.08 7.12
CA LEU A 30 6.73 -28.85 6.35
C LEU A 30 5.73 -27.94 7.08
N ALA A 31 5.71 -27.92 8.42
CA ALA A 31 4.87 -26.95 9.14
C ALA A 31 5.35 -25.51 8.91
N SER A 32 6.67 -25.31 8.72
CA SER A 32 7.24 -24.02 8.36
C SER A 32 6.82 -23.60 6.95
N LEU A 33 6.82 -24.54 5.99
CA LEU A 33 6.30 -24.29 4.63
C LEU A 33 4.79 -24.02 4.60
N ALA A 34 4.00 -24.80 5.37
CA ALA A 34 2.56 -24.60 5.46
C ALA A 34 2.21 -23.26 6.13
N LYS A 35 3.00 -22.84 7.12
CA LYS A 35 2.86 -21.51 7.74
C LYS A 35 3.29 -20.39 6.78
N ALA A 36 4.36 -20.57 6.01
CA ALA A 36 4.75 -19.63 4.95
C ALA A 36 3.73 -19.54 3.80
N ALA A 37 2.96 -20.61 3.54
CA ALA A 37 1.90 -20.62 2.54
C ALA A 37 0.54 -20.12 3.07
N ALA A 38 0.33 -20.14 4.40
CA ALA A 38 -0.93 -19.78 5.05
C ALA A 38 -0.90 -18.39 5.72
N GLU A 39 0.29 -17.88 6.06
CA GLU A 39 0.45 -16.45 6.24
C GLU A 39 0.29 -15.85 4.84
N PRO A 40 -0.72 -15.00 4.59
CA PRO A 40 -0.54 -14.08 3.50
C PRO A 40 0.75 -13.37 3.87
N GLU A 41 1.76 -13.40 2.99
CA GLU A 41 2.72 -12.32 3.06
C GLU A 41 1.84 -11.08 3.21
N ALA A 42 2.07 -10.31 4.27
CA ALA A 42 1.67 -8.92 4.22
C ALA A 42 2.51 -8.38 3.07
N ALA A 43 2.02 -8.63 1.86
CA ALA A 43 2.48 -8.04 0.64
C ALA A 43 2.46 -6.58 1.01
N ASP A 44 3.64 -6.02 1.11
CA ASP A 44 3.80 -4.61 1.36
C ASP A 44 3.27 -3.94 0.09
N THR A 45 1.94 -3.81 0.00
CA THR A 45 1.23 -3.44 -1.23
C THR A 45 1.47 -1.98 -1.61
N ASN A 46 2.35 -1.26 -0.91
CA ASN A 46 2.44 0.19 -1.00
C ASN A 46 3.85 0.77 -0.99
N ALA A 47 4.88 -0.04 -1.20
CA ALA A 47 6.19 0.48 -1.52
C ALA A 47 6.72 -0.29 -2.71
N GLU A 48 6.56 0.28 -3.91
CA GLU A 48 7.59 0.11 -4.93
C GLU A 48 8.91 0.35 -4.19
N ASP A 49 9.73 -0.69 -4.06
CA ASP A 49 10.99 -0.68 -3.30
C ASP A 49 12.01 0.16 -4.07
N VAL A 50 11.72 1.45 -4.17
CA VAL A 50 12.57 2.43 -4.81
C VAL A 50 13.67 2.72 -3.82
N THR A 51 14.74 1.92 -3.90
CA THR A 51 15.95 2.04 -3.09
C THR A 51 16.72 3.31 -3.45
N PHE A 52 16.18 4.47 -3.09
CA PHE A 52 16.97 5.69 -2.93
C PHE A 52 17.42 5.79 -1.47
N ALA A 53 18.50 6.53 -1.21
CA ALA A 53 19.00 6.80 0.15
C ALA A 53 17.96 7.38 1.12
N ALA A 54 16.81 7.84 0.61
CA ALA A 54 15.69 8.40 1.35
C ALA A 54 14.60 7.39 1.80
N GLY A 55 14.72 6.11 1.44
CA GLY A 55 13.78 5.06 1.85
C GLY A 55 12.45 5.03 1.08
N PRO A 56 11.56 4.06 1.40
CA PRO A 56 10.28 3.89 0.73
C PRO A 56 9.36 5.09 0.97
N ARG A 57 8.63 5.48 -0.08
CA ARG A 57 7.68 6.61 -0.04
C ARG A 57 6.25 6.09 -0.04
N PRO A 58 5.36 6.66 0.80
CA PRO A 58 3.99 6.19 0.87
C PRO A 58 3.22 6.55 -0.39
N LEU A 59 2.31 5.66 -0.79
CA LEU A 59 1.26 5.98 -1.76
C LEU A 59 0.14 6.76 -1.09
N VAL A 60 -0.28 7.87 -1.70
CA VAL A 60 -1.36 8.73 -1.22
C VAL A 60 -2.34 9.07 -2.31
N GLN A 61 -3.61 9.24 -1.96
CA GLN A 61 -4.66 9.61 -2.89
C GLN A 61 -5.10 11.06 -2.67
N TYR A 62 -4.98 11.87 -3.72
CA TYR A 62 -5.47 13.25 -3.78
C TYR A 62 -6.80 13.30 -4.56
N PRO A 63 -7.61 14.37 -4.41
CA PRO A 63 -8.82 14.54 -5.22
C PRO A 63 -8.52 14.41 -6.71
N GLN A 64 -9.34 13.62 -7.43
CA GLN A 64 -9.20 13.36 -8.87
C GLN A 64 -7.91 12.62 -9.30
N LYS A 65 -7.11 12.14 -8.34
CA LYS A 65 -5.91 11.34 -8.60
C LYS A 65 -6.12 9.91 -8.12
N ARG A 66 -5.54 8.95 -8.85
CA ARG A 66 -5.31 7.60 -8.31
C ARG A 66 -4.16 7.66 -7.27
N PRO A 67 -3.89 6.59 -6.52
CA PRO A 67 -2.76 6.58 -5.59
C PRO A 67 -1.43 6.91 -6.29
N LEU A 68 -0.72 7.93 -5.78
CA LEU A 68 0.58 8.40 -6.28
C LEU A 68 1.63 8.38 -5.17
N THR A 69 2.90 8.33 -5.53
CA THR A 69 4.01 8.32 -4.58
C THR A 69 4.21 9.71 -3.98
N LEU A 70 4.14 9.84 -2.66
CA LEU A 70 4.29 11.13 -1.96
C LEU A 70 5.77 11.49 -1.76
N VAL A 71 6.18 12.66 -2.25
CA VAL A 71 7.49 13.26 -1.97
C VAL A 71 7.40 14.30 -0.86
N THR A 72 6.48 15.27 -0.98
CA THR A 72 6.22 16.29 0.05
C THR A 72 4.74 16.65 0.12
N THR A 73 4.24 16.99 1.31
CA THR A 73 2.83 17.38 1.53
C THR A 73 2.60 18.87 1.36
N ARG A 74 3.56 19.72 1.73
CA ARG A 74 3.46 21.19 1.70
C ARG A 74 4.75 21.83 1.16
N PRO A 75 4.80 22.25 -0.11
CA PRO A 75 3.72 22.14 -1.10
C PRO A 75 3.53 20.70 -1.62
N PRO A 76 2.39 20.38 -2.25
CA PRO A 76 2.13 19.06 -2.83
C PRO A 76 3.16 18.69 -3.90
N HIS A 77 3.81 17.55 -3.70
CA HIS A 77 4.72 16.93 -4.67
C HIS A 77 4.47 15.42 -4.70
N LEU A 78 3.91 14.94 -5.81
CA LEU A 78 3.50 13.56 -6.03
C LEU A 78 4.14 13.04 -7.32
N GLU A 79 4.71 11.84 -7.28
CA GLU A 79 5.33 11.15 -8.42
C GLU A 79 4.40 10.05 -8.95
N THR A 80 4.44 9.81 -10.26
CA THR A 80 3.73 8.70 -10.92
C THR A 80 4.50 7.39 -10.66
N PRO A 81 3.86 6.36 -10.06
CA PRO A 81 4.49 5.05 -9.91
C PRO A 81 4.94 4.48 -11.26
N PHE A 82 6.14 3.92 -11.32
CA PHE A 82 6.76 3.54 -12.59
C PHE A 82 5.98 2.46 -13.35
N ALA A 83 5.31 1.55 -12.62
CA ALA A 83 4.47 0.51 -13.21
C ALA A 83 3.36 1.08 -14.14
N LEU A 84 2.89 2.30 -13.89
CA LEU A 84 1.84 2.94 -14.69
C LEU A 84 2.31 3.36 -16.09
N PHE A 85 3.61 3.43 -16.35
CA PHE A 85 4.11 3.69 -17.70
C PHE A 85 3.88 2.50 -18.65
N ASN A 86 3.50 1.34 -18.12
CA ASN A 86 3.08 0.19 -18.94
C ASN A 86 1.64 0.31 -19.45
N ASP A 87 0.81 1.22 -18.91
CA ASP A 87 -0.59 1.39 -19.33
C ASP A 87 -0.70 1.97 -20.75
N GLY A 88 0.33 2.68 -21.21
CA GLY A 88 0.38 3.27 -22.55
C GLY A 88 1.29 4.50 -22.65
N PRO A 89 1.42 5.06 -23.86
CA PRO A 89 2.33 6.18 -24.12
C PRO A 89 1.84 7.54 -23.60
N ILE A 90 0.55 7.65 -23.25
CA ILE A 90 -0.07 8.88 -22.75
C ILE A 90 -0.47 8.64 -21.30
N THR A 91 0.18 9.36 -20.37
CA THR A 91 -0.15 9.29 -18.96
C THR A 91 -1.54 9.89 -18.71
N PRO A 92 -2.48 9.14 -18.12
CA PRO A 92 -3.82 9.65 -17.86
C PRO A 92 -3.79 10.74 -16.78
N ASN A 93 -4.76 11.66 -16.82
CA ASN A 93 -4.80 12.83 -15.93
C ASN A 93 -4.80 12.46 -14.44
N ASP A 94 -5.43 11.33 -14.07
CA ASP A 94 -5.49 10.84 -12.70
C ASP A 94 -4.16 10.23 -12.21
N ALA A 95 -3.25 9.86 -13.13
CA ALA A 95 -1.91 9.34 -12.85
C ALA A 95 -0.79 10.38 -13.04
N PHE A 96 -1.09 11.54 -13.63
CA PHE A 96 -0.07 12.55 -13.94
C PHE A 96 0.52 13.17 -12.67
N PHE A 97 1.85 13.29 -12.62
CA PHE A 97 2.59 13.82 -11.48
C PHE A 97 2.14 15.24 -11.07
N VAL A 98 2.36 15.61 -9.82
CA VAL A 98 2.00 16.92 -9.27
C VAL A 98 3.23 17.55 -8.66
N ARG A 99 3.53 18.81 -9.00
CA ARG A 99 4.69 19.51 -8.44
C ARG A 99 4.42 20.99 -8.24
N TYR A 100 4.45 21.42 -6.98
CA TYR A 100 4.35 22.83 -6.60
C TYR A 100 5.66 23.32 -5.98
N HIS A 101 5.90 24.63 -6.08
CA HIS A 101 7.04 25.30 -5.44
C HIS A 101 6.64 26.00 -4.14
N LEU A 102 5.42 26.56 -4.09
CA LEU A 102 4.95 27.35 -2.97
C LEU A 102 3.71 26.70 -2.34
N ALA A 103 3.62 26.76 -1.02
CA ALA A 103 2.55 26.14 -0.24
C ALA A 103 1.20 26.87 -0.39
N ASN A 104 1.21 28.13 -0.82
CA ASN A 104 0.03 28.99 -1.00
C ASN A 104 -0.56 28.86 -2.42
N PHE A 105 -0.77 27.64 -2.89
CA PHE A 105 -1.40 27.39 -4.18
C PHE A 105 -2.91 27.68 -4.13
N PRO A 106 -3.54 28.14 -5.22
CA PRO A 106 -4.97 28.40 -5.25
C PRO A 106 -5.77 27.09 -5.14
N THR A 107 -6.74 27.04 -4.23
CA THR A 107 -7.64 25.90 -4.01
C THR A 107 -9.05 26.13 -4.57
N SER A 108 -9.36 27.35 -4.99
CA SER A 108 -10.61 27.74 -5.62
C SER A 108 -10.33 28.82 -6.66
N ILE A 109 -10.90 28.67 -7.86
CA ILE A 109 -10.76 29.59 -8.99
C ILE A 109 -12.15 29.72 -9.62
N ASP A 110 -12.60 30.96 -9.81
CA ASP A 110 -13.78 31.25 -10.62
C ASP A 110 -13.35 31.44 -12.09
N PRO A 111 -13.79 30.57 -13.01
CA PRO A 111 -13.40 30.64 -14.41
C PRO A 111 -13.96 31.89 -15.12
N ASP A 112 -15.08 32.45 -14.67
CA ASP A 112 -15.73 33.59 -15.34
C ASP A 112 -14.99 34.91 -15.06
N SER A 113 -14.35 35.01 -13.89
CA SER A 113 -13.54 36.17 -13.50
C SER A 113 -12.04 36.01 -13.74
N TYR A 114 -11.54 34.78 -13.99
CA TYR A 114 -10.13 34.55 -14.27
C TYR A 114 -9.65 35.32 -15.52
N ARG A 115 -8.52 36.02 -15.43
CA ARG A 115 -7.87 36.71 -16.55
C ARG A 115 -6.37 36.44 -16.55
N LEU A 116 -5.82 36.21 -17.74
CA LEU A 116 -4.38 36.11 -17.98
C LEU A 116 -3.89 37.44 -18.54
N THR A 117 -3.05 38.14 -17.79
CA THR A 117 -2.47 39.42 -18.24
C THR A 117 -1.22 39.18 -19.10
N ILE A 118 -1.24 39.72 -20.32
CA ILE A 118 -0.13 39.75 -21.27
C ILE A 118 0.46 41.17 -21.27
N LYS A 119 1.71 41.31 -20.82
CA LYS A 119 2.39 42.59 -20.68
C LYS A 119 3.89 42.47 -20.97
N GLY A 120 4.58 43.60 -21.12
CA GLY A 120 6.01 43.67 -21.42
C GLY A 120 6.28 44.58 -22.61
N ALA A 121 7.21 44.19 -23.47
CA ALA A 121 7.48 44.88 -24.74
C ALA A 121 6.53 44.36 -25.84
N VAL A 122 5.29 44.84 -25.82
CA VAL A 122 4.24 44.50 -26.80
C VAL A 122 3.54 45.77 -27.26
N ASP A 123 3.06 45.80 -28.50
CA ASP A 123 2.37 46.99 -29.04
C ASP A 123 1.04 47.27 -28.32
N THR A 124 0.35 46.23 -27.86
CA THR A 124 -0.90 46.35 -27.09
C THR A 124 -1.00 45.22 -26.05
N PRO A 125 -1.00 45.53 -24.74
CA PRO A 125 -1.23 44.56 -23.67
C PRO A 125 -2.63 43.93 -23.72
N LEU A 126 -2.77 42.70 -23.20
CA LEU A 126 -4.04 41.95 -23.14
C LEU A 126 -4.38 41.49 -21.71
#